data_AF-A0A2V2Q9S2-F1
#
_entry.id   AF-A0A2V2Q9S2-F1
#
_cell.length_a   1.000
_cell.length_b   1.000
_cell.length_c   1.000
_cell.angle_alpha   90.00
_cell.angle_beta   90.00
_cell.angle_gamma   90.00
#
_symmetry.space_group_name_H-M   'P 1'
#
loop_
_entity.id
_entity.type
_entity.pdbx_description
1 polymer ?
#
loop_
_entity_poly.entity_id
_entity_poly.type
_entity_poly.pdbx_seq_one_letter_code
_entity_poly.pdbx_strand_id
1 'polypeptide(L)' 'MYLALLAVAAVWGGATGWLIPRAAYRFAVEPEEPWRTACPAGHPFTGPFGGWLGPARCAPCGSRARTPVRYGDEHAAPVR' A
#
# COMPACT_ATOMS: atom_id res chain seq x y z
N MET A 1 20.67 4.39 -27.74
CA MET A 1 19.58 3.39 -27.80
C MET A 1 19.45 2.58 -26.50
N TYR A 2 20.53 2.07 -25.90
CA TYR A 2 20.45 1.28 -24.66
C TYR A 2 19.88 2.04 -23.45
N LEU A 3 20.28 3.31 -23.28
CA LEU A 3 19.76 4.16 -22.19
C LEU A 3 18.24 4.36 -22.26
N ALA A 4 17.67 4.46 -23.45
CA ALA A 4 16.22 4.59 -23.61
C ALA A 4 15.51 3.30 -23.16
N LEU A 5 16.04 2.13 -23.51
CA LEU A 5 15.51 0.85 -23.05
C LEU A 5 15.62 0.69 -21.53
N LEU A 6 16.76 1.08 -20.94
CA LEU A 6 16.95 1.07 -19.49
C LEU A 6 15.97 2.02 -18.78
N ALA A 7 15.75 3.22 -19.32
CA ALA A 7 14.79 4.16 -18.77
C ALA A 7 13.36 3.60 -18.80
N VAL A 8 12.95 3.00 -19.93
CA VAL A 8 11.65 2.36 -20.05
C VAL A 8 11.51 1.20 -19.05
N ALA A 9 12.52 0.35 -18.92
CA ALA A 9 12.51 -0.75 -17.96
C ALA A 9 12.41 -0.27 -16.50
N ALA A 10 13.15 0.77 -16.15
CA ALA A 10 13.11 1.36 -14.80
C ALA A 10 11.74 1.99 -14.49
N VAL A 11 11.18 2.75 -15.44
CA VAL A 11 9.83 3.33 -15.30
C VAL A 11 8.78 2.22 -15.19
N TRP A 12 8.88 1.19 -16.02
CA TRP A 12 7.96 0.05 -15.99
C TRP A 12 8.04 -0.73 -14.67
N GLY A 13 9.25 -1.05 -14.22
CA GLY A 13 9.47 -1.74 -12.94
C GLY A 13 9.02 -0.90 -11.74
N GLY A 14 9.30 0.40 -11.76
CA GLY A 14 8.84 1.32 -10.71
C GLY A 14 7.32 1.45 -10.67
N ALA A 15 6.68 1.61 -11.83
CA ALA A 15 5.23 1.72 -11.93
C ALA A 15 4.53 0.43 -11.49
N THR A 16 4.99 -0.73 -11.97
CA THR A 16 4.43 -2.03 -11.59
C THR A 16 4.66 -2.33 -10.11
N GLY A 17 5.88 -2.13 -9.59
CA GLY A 17 6.19 -2.31 -8.16
C GLY A 17 5.35 -1.42 -7.23
N TRP A 18 4.98 -0.22 -7.69
CA TRP A 18 4.12 0.68 -6.92
C TRP A 18 2.64 0.27 -6.94
N LEU A 19 2.15 -0.27 -8.06
CA LEU A 19 0.73 -0.60 -8.26
C LEU A 19 0.35 -2.02 -7.79
N ILE A 20 1.27 -2.98 -7.87
CA ILE A 20 1.04 -4.39 -7.50
C ILE A 20 0.47 -4.55 -6.07
N PRO A 21 1.05 -3.95 -5.01
CA PRO A 21 0.57 -4.17 -3.65
C PRO A 21 -0.88 -3.75 -3.45
N ARG A 22 -1.28 -2.66 -4.10
CA ARG A 22 -2.64 -2.12 -4.00
C ARG A 22 -3.65 -3.00 -4.74
N ALA A 23 -3.28 -3.46 -5.93
CA ALA A 23 -4.10 -4.41 -6.69
C ALA A 23 -4.26 -5.73 -5.94
N ALA A 24 -3.17 -6.29 -5.40
CA ALA A 24 -3.19 -7.52 -4.61
C ALA A 24 -4.11 -7.41 -3.39
N TYR A 25 -4.08 -6.29 -2.66
CA TYR A 25 -5.01 -6.07 -1.55
C TYR A 25 -6.47 -5.99 -2.00
N ARG A 26 -6.76 -5.31 -3.12
CA ARG A 26 -8.13 -5.20 -3.64
C ARG A 26 -8.72 -6.55 -4.05
N PHE A 27 -7.88 -7.43 -4.61
CA PHE A 27 -8.24 -8.78 -5.03
C PHE A 27 -8.21 -9.82 -3.90
N ALA A 28 -7.72 -9.46 -2.71
CA ALA A 28 -7.75 -10.33 -1.53
C ALA A 28 -9.16 -10.36 -0.91
N VAL A 29 -10.13 -10.78 -1.72
CA VAL A 29 -11.54 -11.06 -1.39
C VAL A 29 -11.84 -12.48 -1.88
N GLU A 30 -12.93 -13.08 -1.42
CA GLU A 30 -13.34 -14.37 -1.95
C GLU A 30 -13.66 -14.21 -3.46
N PRO A 31 -13.43 -15.23 -4.31
CA PRO A 31 -13.96 -15.21 -5.66
C PRO A 31 -15.46 -14.85 -5.65
N GLU A 32 -15.89 -14.14 -6.70
CA GLU A 32 -17.25 -13.58 -6.83
C GLU A 32 -17.60 -12.42 -5.88
N GLU A 33 -16.82 -12.12 -4.85
CA GLU A 33 -17.01 -10.92 -4.02
C GLU A 33 -16.54 -9.65 -4.74
N PRO A 34 -17.23 -8.51 -4.52
CA PRO A 34 -16.77 -7.24 -5.05
C PRO A 34 -15.40 -6.87 -4.44
N TRP A 35 -14.49 -6.43 -5.30
CA TRP A 35 -13.14 -6.03 -4.88
C TRP A 35 -13.18 -4.93 -3.82
N ARG A 36 -12.16 -4.91 -2.96
CA ARG A 36 -12.10 -3.93 -1.86
C ARG A 36 -12.01 -2.50 -2.40
N THR A 37 -12.93 -1.64 -1.97
CA THR A 37 -12.95 -0.21 -2.33
C THR A 37 -12.48 0.70 -1.19
N ALA A 38 -12.29 0.15 0.00
CA ALA A 38 -11.83 0.85 1.19
C ALA A 38 -10.68 0.12 1.89
N CYS A 39 -9.90 0.87 2.68
CA CYS A 39 -8.87 0.31 3.54
C CYS A 39 -9.50 -0.38 4.78
N PRO A 40 -8.72 -1.16 5.56
CA PRO A 40 -9.24 -1.83 6.77
C PRO A 40 -9.80 -0.88 7.83
N ALA A 41 -9.40 0.40 7.80
CA ALA A 41 -9.92 1.45 8.67
C ALA A 41 -11.15 2.19 8.10
N GLY A 42 -11.74 1.70 7.01
CA GLY A 42 -12.95 2.27 6.40
C GLY A 42 -12.73 3.45 5.45
N HIS A 43 -11.50 3.89 5.21
CA HIS A 43 -11.25 5.02 4.30
C HIS A 43 -11.42 4.59 2.84
N PRO A 44 -12.20 5.33 2.02
CA PRO A 44 -12.37 5.02 0.62
C PRO A 44 -11.07 5.25 -0.15
N PHE A 45 -10.80 4.40 -1.13
CA PHE A 45 -9.70 4.59 -2.06
C PHE A 45 -10.05 5.69 -3.08
N THR A 46 -9.71 6.92 -2.74
CA THR A 46 -9.86 8.09 -3.62
C THR A 46 -8.55 8.38 -4.37
N GLY A 47 -8.64 9.01 -5.55
CA GLY A 47 -7.48 9.40 -6.36
C GLY A 47 -7.64 9.12 -7.85
N PRO A 48 -6.55 9.28 -8.64
CA PRO A 48 -6.58 9.05 -10.08
C PRO A 48 -7.03 7.62 -10.42
N PHE A 49 -7.79 7.49 -11.52
CA PHE A 49 -8.41 6.24 -11.94
C PHE A 49 -9.24 5.56 -10.82
N GLY A 50 -10.02 6.30 -10.03
CA GLY A 50 -10.82 5.69 -8.94
C GLY A 50 -9.95 5.16 -7.77
N GLY A 51 -8.85 5.85 -7.50
CA GLY A 51 -7.90 5.47 -6.46
C GLY A 51 -7.15 4.18 -6.74
N TRP A 52 -6.98 3.78 -8.00
CA TRP A 52 -6.10 2.68 -8.43
C TRP A 52 -4.65 3.09 -8.52
N LEU A 53 -4.38 4.32 -8.97
CA LEU A 53 -3.04 4.88 -8.91
C LEU A 53 -2.83 5.55 -7.55
N GLY A 54 -1.90 5.03 -6.76
CA GLY A 54 -1.60 5.58 -5.46
C GLY A 54 -0.74 4.64 -4.61
N PRO A 55 -0.25 5.15 -3.46
CA PRO A 55 0.53 4.35 -2.53
C PRO A 55 -0.25 3.13 -2.05
N ALA A 56 0.46 2.09 -1.61
CA ALA A 56 -0.14 0.87 -1.06
C ALA A 56 -1.09 1.13 0.12
N ARG A 57 -0.87 2.23 0.86
CA ARG A 57 -1.70 2.64 1.99
C ARG A 57 -2.64 3.78 1.62
N CYS A 58 -3.77 3.87 2.31
CA CYS A 58 -4.65 5.03 2.23
C CYS A 58 -3.89 6.29 2.68
N ALA A 59 -4.12 7.46 2.07
CA ALA A 59 -3.42 8.69 2.43
C ALA A 59 -3.53 9.05 3.93
N PRO A 60 -4.73 8.94 4.57
CA PRO A 60 -4.87 9.13 6.03
C PRO A 60 -4.06 8.12 6.87
N CYS A 61 -3.94 6.88 6.39
CA CYS A 61 -3.23 5.81 7.07
C CYS A 61 -1.71 6.00 6.93
N GLY A 62 -1.25 6.39 5.74
CA GLY A 62 0.16 6.60 5.42
C GLY A 62 0.76 7.83 6.11
N SER A 63 -0.05 8.88 6.33
CA SER A 63 0.38 10.03 7.14
C SER A 63 0.52 9.67 8.62
N ARG A 64 -0.35 8.80 9.16
CA ARG A 64 -0.32 8.37 10.56
C ARG A 64 0.74 7.32 10.87
N ALA A 65 1.10 6.46 9.91
CA ALA A 65 2.05 5.36 10.09
C ALA A 65 3.53 5.76 10.18
N ARG A 66 3.84 7.06 10.19
CA ARG A 66 5.21 7.55 10.43
C ARG A 66 5.55 7.67 11.92
N THR A 67 4.72 7.12 12.81
CA THR A 67 5.17 6.73 14.14
C THR A 67 5.93 5.40 14.01
N PRO A 68 7.24 5.36 14.30
CA PRO A 68 7.91 4.08 14.41
C PRO A 68 7.16 3.25 15.45
N VAL A 69 6.71 2.05 15.06
CA VAL A 69 6.31 1.05 16.04
C VAL A 69 7.58 0.74 16.83
N ARG A 70 7.73 1.34 18.01
CA ARG A 70 8.71 0.84 18.97
C ARG A 70 8.24 -0.55 19.33
N TYR A 71 8.92 -1.56 18.80
CA TYR A 71 8.94 -2.85 19.45
C TYR A 71 9.60 -2.59 20.81
N GLY A 72 8.77 -2.48 21.84
CA GLY A 72 9.21 -2.05 23.16
C GLY A 72 10.01 -3.16 23.82
N ASP A 73 11.24 -2.84 24.20
CA ASP A 73 11.72 -2.85 25.60
C ASP A 73 10.99 -3.88 26.49
N GLU A 74 11.24 -5.16 26.23
CA GLU A 74 10.73 -6.32 26.96
C GLU A 74 11.24 -6.44 28.43
N HIS A 75 11.70 -5.35 29.03
CA HIS A 75 12.14 -5.26 30.42
C HIS A 75 11.17 -4.52 31.34
N ALA A 76 10.00 -4.07 30.85
CA ALA A 76 8.96 -3.55 31.72
C ALA A 76 8.30 -4.70 32.49
N ALA A 77 8.65 -4.81 33.77
CA ALA A 77 8.21 -5.83 34.71
C ALA A 77 6.67 -6.04 34.69
N PRO A 78 6.19 -7.28 34.92
CA PRO A 78 4.76 -7.57 34.97
C PRO A 78 4.09 -6.78 36.10
N VAL A 79 2.96 -6.14 35.78
CA VAL A 79 2.08 -5.51 36.77
C VAL A 79 1.51 -6.63 37.65
N ARG A 80 1.89 -6.63 38.93
CA ARG A 80 1.23 -7.44 39.98
C ARG A 80 0.08 -6.66 40.58
#